data_AF-A0A434DUU9-F1
#
_entry.id   AF-A0A434DUU9-F1
#
_cell.length_a   1.000
_cell.length_b   1.000
_cell.length_c   1.000
_cell.angle_alpha   90.00
_cell.angle_beta   90.00
_cell.angle_gamma   90.00
#
_symmetry.space_group_name_H-M   'P 1'
#
loop_
_entity.id
_entity.type
_entity.pdbx_description
1 polymer ?
#
loop_
_entity_poly.entity_id
_entity_poly.type
_entity_poly.pdbx_seq_one_letter_code
_entity_poly.pdbx_strand_id
1 'polypeptide(L)'
;VPDAAHETAFAEFLRWLKSERIAPQMILYAPEEAAALAAMQQRGLVPFDDIPVLYVLGRYTPGQVSRPTDLLPFLAHDRPRFAHWMVCAFGREETACVAAGALLGGHVRVGFENNFSLADGTTARDNAALVTATKCALTACGVRTAQANDLRAAWSIQR
;
A
#
# COMPACT_ATOMS: atom_id res chain seq x y z
N VAL A 1 3.89 -10.77 -6.39
CA VAL A 1 5.36 -10.90 -6.65
C VAL A 1 5.62 -11.93 -7.72
N PRO A 2 6.75 -11.91 -8.46
CA PRO A 2 6.99 -12.91 -9.52
C PRO A 2 7.07 -14.33 -8.95
N ASP A 3 6.73 -15.32 -9.78
CA ASP A 3 7.06 -16.72 -9.50
C ASP A 3 8.56 -17.00 -9.71
N ALA A 4 8.98 -18.22 -9.36
CA ALA A 4 10.38 -18.65 -9.43
C ALA A 4 11.00 -18.52 -10.84
N ALA A 5 10.20 -18.62 -11.91
CA ALA A 5 10.71 -18.52 -13.28
C ALA A 5 11.13 -17.08 -13.64
N HIS A 6 10.62 -16.08 -12.93
CA HIS A 6 10.83 -14.66 -13.23
C HIS A 6 11.67 -13.92 -12.17
N GLU A 7 12.15 -14.60 -11.13
CA GLU A 7 12.93 -13.99 -10.05
C GLU A 7 14.22 -13.31 -10.52
N THR A 8 14.94 -13.90 -11.49
CA THR A 8 16.16 -13.30 -12.03
C THR A 8 15.88 -11.97 -12.72
N ALA A 9 14.88 -11.94 -13.62
CA ALA A 9 14.49 -10.73 -14.33
C ALA A 9 13.99 -9.64 -13.37
N PHE A 10 13.25 -10.04 -12.33
CA PHE A 10 12.81 -9.13 -11.27
C PHE A 10 13.99 -8.53 -10.50
N ALA A 11 14.95 -9.35 -10.08
CA ALA A 11 16.15 -8.87 -9.38
C ALA A 11 17.00 -7.94 -10.25
N GLU A 12 17.12 -8.22 -11.55
CA GLU A 12 17.79 -7.34 -12.52
C GLU A 12 17.07 -6.00 -12.65
N PHE A 13 15.75 -6.03 -12.78
CA PHE A 13 14.94 -4.82 -12.86
C PHE A 13 15.07 -3.96 -11.59
N LEU A 14 15.01 -4.57 -10.40
CA LEU A 14 15.20 -3.84 -9.14
C LEU A 14 16.60 -3.25 -9.01
N ARG A 15 17.64 -3.95 -9.49
CA ARG A 15 19.02 -3.42 -9.53
C ARG A 15 19.14 -2.22 -10.44
N TRP A 16 18.50 -2.28 -11.61
CA TRP A 16 18.41 -1.14 -12.52
C TRP A 16 17.66 0.05 -11.90
N LEU A 17 16.52 -0.18 -11.25
CA LEU A 17 15.80 0.87 -10.52
C LEU A 17 16.70 1.54 -9.47
N LYS A 18 17.48 0.75 -8.72
CA LYS A 18 18.43 1.28 -7.74
C LYS A 18 19.52 2.12 -8.40
N SER A 19 20.09 1.71 -9.54
CA SER A 19 21.13 2.49 -10.24
C SER A 19 20.58 3.80 -10.79
N GLU A 20 19.33 3.81 -11.26
CA GLU A 20 18.63 5.00 -11.74
C GLU A 20 18.02 5.86 -10.62
N ARG A 21 18.23 5.49 -9.35
CA ARG A 21 17.67 6.18 -8.17
C ARG A 21 16.14 6.30 -8.22
N ILE A 22 15.48 5.26 -8.75
CA ILE A 22 14.03 5.15 -8.81
C ILE A 22 13.59 4.29 -7.62
N ALA A 23 12.78 4.86 -6.73
CA ALA A 23 12.19 4.10 -5.64
C ALA A 23 10.98 3.30 -6.13
N PRO A 24 10.99 1.97 -5.99
CA PRO A 24 9.84 1.17 -6.34
C PRO A 24 8.82 1.09 -5.19
N GLN A 25 7.58 0.77 -5.54
CA GLN A 25 6.55 0.35 -4.60
C GLN A 25 6.09 -1.05 -4.99
N MET A 26 6.20 -2.01 -4.08
CA MET A 26 5.73 -3.38 -4.33
C MET A 26 4.25 -3.48 -4.04
N ILE A 27 3.45 -3.82 -5.05
CA ILE A 27 2.01 -4.03 -4.92
C ILE A 27 1.76 -5.50 -4.58
N LEU A 28 1.05 -5.75 -3.47
CA LEU A 28 0.81 -7.07 -2.90
C LEU A 28 -0.70 -7.27 -2.72
N TYR A 29 -1.24 -8.28 -3.40
CA TYR A 29 -2.66 -8.60 -3.44
C TYR A 29 -3.07 -9.65 -2.41
N ALA A 30 -2.10 -10.38 -1.85
CA ALA A 30 -2.34 -11.39 -0.83
C ALA A 30 -1.24 -11.41 0.24
N PRO A 31 -1.55 -11.83 1.48
CA PRO A 31 -0.55 -11.98 2.55
C PRO A 31 0.61 -12.92 2.19
N GLU A 32 0.37 -13.90 1.33
CA GLU A 32 1.37 -14.85 0.83
C GLU A 32 2.41 -14.15 -0.05
N GLU A 33 2.00 -13.11 -0.79
CA GLU A 33 2.93 -12.32 -1.60
C GLU A 33 3.87 -11.49 -0.73
N ALA A 34 3.39 -11.02 0.43
CA ALA A 34 4.22 -10.34 1.41
C ALA A 34 5.30 -11.28 1.97
N ALA A 35 4.92 -12.52 2.31
CA ALA A 35 5.87 -13.54 2.76
C ALA A 35 6.88 -13.90 1.67
N ALA A 36 6.43 -14.06 0.43
CA ALA A 36 7.30 -14.33 -0.70
C ALA A 36 8.28 -13.18 -0.98
N LEU A 37 7.83 -11.90 -0.91
CA LEU A 37 8.72 -10.74 -1.03
C LEU A 37 9.81 -10.73 0.06
N ALA A 38 9.42 -10.98 1.31
CA ALA A 38 10.37 -11.03 2.42
C ALA A 38 11.40 -12.17 2.24
N ALA A 39 10.98 -13.33 1.74
CA ALA A 39 11.90 -14.41 1.40
C ALA A 39 12.87 -14.03 0.25
N MET A 40 12.40 -13.30 -0.77
CA MET A 40 13.26 -12.76 -1.82
C MET A 40 14.29 -11.74 -1.27
N GLN A 41 13.89 -10.90 -0.32
CA GLN A 41 14.82 -9.99 0.38
C GLN A 41 15.90 -10.77 1.14
N GLN A 42 15.52 -11.79 1.91
CA GLN A 42 16.48 -12.65 2.63
C GLN A 42 17.47 -13.37 1.71
N ARG A 43 17.04 -13.71 0.48
CA ARG A 43 17.87 -14.32 -0.56
C ARG A 43 18.73 -13.30 -1.33
N GLY A 44 18.64 -12.01 -1.02
CA GLY A 44 19.42 -10.95 -1.66
C GLY A 44 18.95 -10.56 -3.07
N LEU A 45 17.72 -10.93 -3.46
CA LEU A 45 17.16 -10.59 -4.77
C LEU A 45 16.65 -9.14 -4.83
N VAL A 46 16.33 -8.55 -3.68
CA VAL A 46 15.86 -7.17 -3.56
C VAL A 46 17.04 -6.31 -3.07
N PRO A 47 17.57 -5.40 -3.89
CA PRO A 47 18.76 -4.63 -3.55
C PRO A 47 18.47 -3.41 -2.66
N PHE A 48 17.30 -3.34 -2.00
CA PHE A 48 16.88 -2.23 -1.17
C PHE A 48 16.79 -2.67 0.29
N ASP A 49 17.33 -1.85 1.20
CA ASP A 49 17.29 -2.13 2.64
C ASP A 49 15.86 -2.06 3.18
N ASP A 50 15.08 -1.12 2.63
CA ASP A 50 13.65 -0.99 2.87
C ASP A 50 12.95 -0.74 1.53
N ILE A 51 11.82 -1.42 1.33
CA ILE A 51 11.03 -1.33 0.11
C ILE A 51 9.58 -1.02 0.49
N PRO A 52 9.03 0.12 0.05
CA PRO A 52 7.64 0.43 0.31
C PRO A 52 6.71 -0.61 -0.30
N VAL A 53 5.72 -1.07 0.46
CA VAL A 53 4.72 -2.03 0.00
C VAL A 53 3.32 -1.43 0.02
N LEU A 54 2.46 -1.89 -0.89
CA LEU A 54 1.05 -1.54 -0.95
C LEU A 54 0.21 -2.82 -0.85
N TYR A 55 -0.57 -2.96 0.21
CA TYR A 55 -1.57 -4.01 0.36
C TYR A 55 -2.85 -3.61 -0.37
N VAL A 56 -3.31 -4.49 -1.25
CA VAL A 56 -4.51 -4.25 -2.07
C VAL A 56 -5.66 -5.10 -1.56
N LEU A 57 -6.68 -4.45 -1.02
CA LEU A 57 -7.89 -5.12 -0.56
C LEU A 57 -8.95 -5.17 -1.67
N GLY A 58 -9.68 -6.29 -1.75
CA GLY A 58 -10.91 -6.39 -2.57
C GLY A 58 -10.73 -6.48 -4.08
N ARG A 59 -9.51 -6.41 -4.65
CA ARG A 59 -9.31 -6.41 -6.11
C ARG A 59 -9.93 -7.62 -6.83
N TYR A 60 -9.77 -8.80 -6.24
CA TYR A 60 -10.26 -10.08 -6.78
C TYR A 60 -11.51 -10.60 -6.07
N THR A 61 -12.05 -9.83 -5.11
CA THR A 61 -13.31 -10.15 -4.45
C THR A 61 -14.47 -9.90 -5.43
N PRO A 62 -15.45 -10.81 -5.54
CA PRO A 62 -16.65 -10.56 -6.35
C PRO A 62 -17.30 -9.23 -5.99
N GLY A 63 -17.55 -8.40 -7.00
CA GLY A 63 -18.11 -7.05 -6.82
C GLY A 63 -17.12 -6.00 -6.31
N GLN A 64 -15.82 -6.33 -6.21
CA GLN A 64 -14.76 -5.42 -5.79
C GLN A 64 -15.06 -4.73 -4.45
N VAL A 65 -15.53 -5.53 -3.49
CA VAL A 65 -15.87 -5.06 -2.14
C VAL A 65 -14.72 -5.41 -1.20
N SER A 66 -14.27 -4.42 -0.45
CA SER A 66 -13.31 -4.58 0.65
C SER A 66 -14.00 -4.30 1.98
N ARG A 67 -13.48 -4.88 3.05
CA ARG A 67 -13.80 -4.52 4.43
C ARG A 67 -12.52 -4.20 5.21
N PRO A 68 -12.59 -3.36 6.27
CA PRO A 68 -11.42 -3.09 7.12
C PRO A 68 -10.77 -4.35 7.69
N THR A 69 -11.56 -5.40 7.94
CA THR A 69 -11.08 -6.70 8.44
C THR A 69 -10.18 -7.44 7.45
N ASP A 70 -10.28 -7.15 6.16
CA ASP A 70 -9.50 -7.81 5.11
C ASP A 70 -8.02 -7.42 5.19
N LEU A 71 -7.69 -6.35 5.93
CA LEU A 71 -6.32 -5.97 6.24
C LEU A 71 -5.66 -6.87 7.29
N LEU A 72 -6.44 -7.47 8.20
CA LEU A 72 -5.90 -8.21 9.34
C LEU A 72 -4.99 -9.39 8.95
N PRO A 73 -5.29 -10.18 7.89
CA PRO A 73 -4.38 -11.22 7.42
C PRO A 73 -3.01 -10.73 6.99
N PHE A 74 -2.89 -9.50 6.46
CA PHE A 74 -1.59 -8.90 6.11
C PHE A 74 -0.78 -8.50 7.36
N LEU A 75 -1.47 -8.22 8.47
CA LEU A 75 -0.89 -7.74 9.72
C LEU A 75 -0.83 -8.81 10.82
N ALA A 76 -1.12 -10.07 10.50
CA ALA A 76 -1.02 -11.17 11.45
C ALA A 76 0.40 -11.30 12.03
N HIS A 77 0.53 -11.85 13.23
CA HIS A 77 1.80 -11.84 13.99
C HIS A 77 2.94 -12.62 13.31
N ASP A 78 2.59 -13.64 12.52
CA ASP A 78 3.49 -14.49 11.75
C ASP A 78 3.88 -13.90 10.37
N ARG A 79 3.34 -12.73 10.01
CA ARG A 79 3.61 -12.07 8.74
C ARG A 79 4.81 -11.12 8.82
N PRO A 80 5.54 -10.91 7.71
CA PRO A 80 6.61 -9.93 7.67
C PRO A 80 6.10 -8.52 8.00
N ARG A 81 7.00 -7.67 8.49
CA ARG A 81 6.74 -6.25 8.77
C ARG A 81 7.62 -5.40 7.88
N PHE A 82 6.99 -4.59 7.04
CA PHE A 82 7.66 -3.58 6.23
C PHE A 82 7.54 -2.24 6.96
N ALA A 83 8.61 -1.45 7.00
CA ALA A 83 8.58 -0.17 7.71
C ALA A 83 7.69 0.86 7.00
N HIS A 84 7.59 0.78 5.66
CA HIS A 84 6.71 1.63 4.86
C HIS A 84 5.65 0.81 4.12
N TRP A 85 4.58 0.44 4.83
CA TRP A 85 3.43 -0.20 4.20
C TRP A 85 2.27 0.78 4.00
N MET A 86 1.53 0.56 2.91
CA MET A 86 0.34 1.29 2.52
C MET A 86 -0.83 0.32 2.36
N VAL A 87 -2.05 0.85 2.42
CA VAL A 87 -3.24 0.13 1.99
C VAL A 87 -4.02 0.92 0.95
N CYS A 88 -4.53 0.22 -0.06
CA CYS A 88 -5.66 0.66 -0.88
C CYS A 88 -6.75 -0.39 -0.84
N ALA A 89 -7.99 0.03 -1.09
CA ALA A 89 -9.14 -0.85 -1.00
C ALA A 89 -10.11 -0.55 -2.12
N PHE A 90 -10.56 -1.59 -2.82
CA PHE A 90 -11.58 -1.46 -3.83
C PHE A 90 -12.98 -1.37 -3.20
N GLY A 91 -13.82 -0.53 -3.81
CA GLY A 91 -15.24 -0.43 -3.47
C GLY A 91 -15.56 0.62 -2.40
N ARG A 92 -16.85 0.68 -2.05
CA ARG A 92 -17.45 1.79 -1.27
C ARG A 92 -16.88 1.95 0.15
N GLU A 93 -16.31 0.89 0.72
CA GLU A 93 -15.68 0.94 2.03
C GLU A 93 -14.20 1.37 1.99
N GLU A 94 -13.70 1.91 0.87
CA GLU A 94 -12.32 2.39 0.72
C GLU A 94 -11.88 3.26 1.89
N THR A 95 -12.65 4.31 2.22
CA THR A 95 -12.32 5.24 3.33
C THR A 95 -12.21 4.51 4.67
N ALA A 96 -13.08 3.54 4.96
CA ALA A 96 -13.04 2.77 6.20
C ALA A 96 -11.80 1.87 6.25
N CYS A 97 -11.47 1.21 5.14
CA CYS A 97 -10.32 0.33 5.03
C CYS A 97 -9.01 1.09 5.20
N VAL A 98 -8.84 2.21 4.50
CA VAL A 98 -7.61 3.00 4.61
C VAL A 98 -7.50 3.72 5.95
N ALA A 99 -8.62 4.08 6.58
CA ALA A 99 -8.62 4.62 7.95
C ALA A 99 -8.11 3.58 8.96
N ALA A 100 -8.59 2.33 8.86
CA ALA A 100 -8.06 1.24 9.69
C ALA A 100 -6.56 1.03 9.46
N GLY A 101 -6.09 1.08 8.21
CA GLY A 101 -4.67 1.00 7.88
C GLY A 101 -3.84 2.09 8.56
N ALA A 102 -4.28 3.34 8.48
CA ALA A 102 -3.60 4.46 9.12
C ALA A 102 -3.54 4.35 10.64
N LEU A 103 -4.63 3.91 11.28
CA LEU A 103 -4.69 3.70 12.72
C LEU A 103 -3.78 2.56 13.20
N LEU A 104 -3.47 1.61 12.31
CA LEU A 104 -2.52 0.53 12.55
C LEU A 104 -1.08 0.89 12.14
N GLY A 105 -0.82 2.16 11.78
CA GLY A 105 0.52 2.68 11.49
C GLY A 105 0.93 2.63 10.03
N GLY A 106 0.02 2.29 9.11
CA GLY A 106 0.26 2.32 7.67
C GLY A 106 0.00 3.68 7.04
N HIS A 107 0.38 3.82 5.77
CA HIS A 107 -0.03 4.94 4.92
C HIS A 107 -1.25 4.57 4.06
N VAL A 108 -1.84 5.55 3.39
CA VAL A 108 -3.10 5.39 2.67
C VAL A 108 -2.96 5.73 1.19
N ARG A 109 -3.65 4.97 0.34
CA ARG A 109 -3.85 5.31 -1.08
C ARG A 109 -5.34 5.25 -1.40
N VAL A 110 -5.86 6.35 -1.93
CA VAL A 110 -7.27 6.49 -2.35
C VAL A 110 -7.35 7.08 -3.76
N GLY A 111 -8.43 6.78 -4.47
CA GLY A 111 -8.71 7.40 -5.76
C GLY A 111 -9.59 6.57 -6.69
N PHE A 112 -9.89 7.13 -7.85
CA PHE A 112 -10.77 6.57 -8.88
C PHE A 112 -10.27 5.26 -9.50
N GLU A 113 -8.99 4.92 -9.32
CA GLU A 113 -8.49 3.58 -9.63
C GLU A 113 -9.17 2.51 -8.77
N ASN A 114 -9.52 2.85 -7.53
CA ASN A 114 -10.02 1.93 -6.51
C ASN A 114 -11.52 2.12 -6.21
N ASN A 115 -12.04 3.35 -6.28
CA ASN A 115 -13.38 3.66 -5.80
C ASN A 115 -13.93 4.97 -6.40
N PHE A 116 -15.25 5.03 -6.59
CA PHE A 116 -15.98 6.23 -7.05
C PHE A 116 -16.95 6.80 -6.00
N SER A 117 -17.07 6.19 -4.82
CA SER A 117 -18.10 6.53 -3.83
C SER A 117 -17.51 7.15 -2.57
N LEU A 118 -18.19 8.16 -2.03
CA LEU A 118 -17.93 8.69 -0.69
C LEU A 118 -18.53 7.77 0.39
N ALA A 119 -18.13 7.97 1.64
CA ALA A 119 -18.57 7.16 2.78
C ALA A 119 -20.09 7.21 3.03
N ASP A 120 -20.76 8.31 2.63
CA ASP A 120 -22.22 8.45 2.66
C ASP A 120 -22.94 7.74 1.50
N GLY A 121 -22.19 7.13 0.58
CA GLY A 121 -22.69 6.41 -0.57
C GLY A 121 -22.94 7.27 -1.81
N THR A 122 -22.72 8.58 -1.75
CA THR A 122 -22.79 9.45 -2.93
C THR A 122 -21.57 9.25 -3.84
N THR A 123 -21.71 9.56 -5.13
CA THR A 123 -20.57 9.49 -6.07
C THR A 123 -19.63 10.67 -5.84
N ALA A 124 -18.35 10.39 -5.66
CA ALA A 124 -17.29 11.39 -5.57
C ALA A 124 -17.16 12.13 -6.91
N ARG A 125 -17.14 13.46 -6.86
CA ARG A 125 -17.02 14.31 -8.05
C ARG A 125 -15.65 14.18 -8.73
N ASP A 126 -14.60 14.03 -7.94
CA ASP A 126 -13.20 13.98 -8.36
C ASP A 126 -12.36 13.21 -7.32
N ASN A 127 -11.09 12.92 -7.65
CA ASN A 127 -10.15 12.30 -6.71
C ASN A 127 -9.94 13.14 -5.44
N ALA A 128 -10.01 14.47 -5.53
CA ALA A 128 -9.79 15.36 -4.40
C ALA A 128 -10.91 15.22 -3.35
N ALA A 129 -12.14 14.89 -3.77
CA ALA A 129 -13.23 14.57 -2.86
C ALA A 129 -12.92 13.33 -2.00
N LEU A 130 -12.36 12.26 -2.58
CA LEU A 130 -11.94 11.05 -1.85
C LEU A 130 -10.79 11.34 -0.88
N VAL A 131 -9.81 12.11 -1.32
CA VAL A 131 -8.68 12.56 -0.47
C VAL A 131 -9.20 13.39 0.71
N THR A 132 -10.13 14.32 0.46
CA THR A 132 -10.70 15.19 1.50
C THR A 132 -11.50 14.39 2.52
N ALA A 133 -12.38 13.48 2.06
CA ALA A 133 -13.15 12.62 2.94
C ALA A 133 -12.25 11.76 3.84
N THR A 134 -11.21 11.15 3.25
CA THR A 134 -10.22 10.35 3.98
C THR A 134 -9.45 11.19 5.00
N LYS A 135 -8.97 12.37 4.61
CA LYS A 135 -8.28 13.30 5.51
C LYS A 135 -9.17 13.72 6.69
N CYS A 136 -10.44 14.03 6.45
CA CYS A 136 -11.40 14.39 7.50
C CYS A 136 -11.59 13.25 8.49
N ALA A 137 -11.80 12.02 8.02
CA ALA A 137 -11.95 10.85 8.88
C ALA A 137 -10.70 10.62 9.76
N LEU A 138 -9.52 10.66 9.15
CA LEU A 138 -8.25 10.47 9.87
C LEU A 138 -7.98 11.59 10.89
N THR A 139 -8.25 12.84 10.52
CA THR A 139 -8.07 14.00 11.41
C THR A 139 -8.99 13.90 12.63
N ALA A 140 -10.23 13.44 12.43
CA ALA A 140 -11.18 13.20 13.53
C ALA A 140 -10.67 12.12 14.52
N CYS A 141 -9.82 11.20 14.06
CA CYS A 141 -9.15 10.22 14.91
C CYS A 141 -7.77 10.67 15.43
N GLY A 142 -7.39 11.94 15.25
CA GLY A 142 -6.11 12.49 15.73
C GLY A 142 -4.89 12.15 14.85
N VAL A 143 -5.09 11.56 13.66
CA VAL A 143 -4.01 11.26 12.72
C VAL A 143 -3.67 12.51 11.90
N ARG A 144 -2.37 12.80 11.76
CA ARG A 144 -1.86 13.95 10.97
C ARG A 144 -1.35 13.49 9.61
N THR A 145 -1.53 14.33 8.59
CA THR A 145 -0.98 14.10 7.25
C THR A 145 0.50 14.46 7.20
N ALA A 146 1.33 13.54 6.69
CA ALA A 146 2.75 13.79 6.42
C ALA A 146 2.95 14.80 5.29
N GLN A 147 4.06 15.54 5.30
CA GLN A 147 4.47 16.37 4.18
C GLN A 147 5.29 15.56 3.18
N ALA A 148 5.29 16.00 1.92
CA ALA A 148 6.04 15.31 0.87
C ALA A 148 7.55 15.20 1.15
N ASN A 149 8.14 16.20 1.82
CA ASN A 149 9.55 16.16 2.19
C ASN A 149 9.84 15.11 3.27
N ASP A 150 8.93 14.91 4.21
CA ASP A 150 9.06 13.88 5.25
C ASP A 150 9.11 12.48 4.61
N LEU A 151 8.22 12.25 3.63
CA LEU A 151 8.16 10.97 2.90
C LEU A 151 9.39 10.74 2.02
N ARG A 152 9.90 11.78 1.33
CA ARG A 152 11.15 11.66 0.55
C ARG A 152 12.35 11.33 1.43
N ALA A 153 12.44 11.93 2.61
CA ALA A 153 13.50 11.63 3.57
C ALA A 153 13.38 10.19 4.10
N ALA A 154 12.16 9.77 4.47
CA ALA A 154 11.92 8.41 4.96
C ALA A 154 12.24 7.34 3.90
N TRP A 155 11.86 7.56 2.65
CA TRP A 155 12.09 6.60 1.56
C TRP A 155 13.49 6.70 0.92
N SER A 156 14.38 7.51 1.49
CA SER A 156 15.73 7.74 0.96
C SER A 156 15.75 8.20 -0.51
N ILE A 157 14.72 8.95 -0.93
CA ILE A 157 14.59 9.55 -2.26
C ILE A 157 15.10 10.99 -2.23
N GLN A 158 16.31 11.19 -1.69
CA GLN A 158 16.97 12.50 -1.74
C GLN A 158 17.81 12.61 -3.02
N ARG A 159 17.75 13.79 -3.64
CA ARG A 159 18.41 14.11 -4.92
C ARG A 159 19.93 14.05 -4.81
#